data_AF-A0A9N9A620-F1
#
_entry.id   AF-A0A9N9A620-F1
#
_cell.length_a   1.000
_cell.length_b   1.000
_cell.length_c   1.000
_cell.angle_alpha   90.00
_cell.angle_beta   90.00
_cell.angle_gamma   90.00
#
_symmetry.space_group_name_H-M   'P 1'
#
loop_
_entity.id
_entity.type
_entity.pdbx_description
1 polymer ?
#
loop_
_entity_poly.entity_id
_entity_poly.type
_entity_poly.pdbx_seq_one_letter_code
_entity_poly.pdbx_strand_id
1 'polypeptide(L)'
;MKHFLVTILALASFNFLQIPSTGLQSDPEITTLKFKLNPFSLSRQCLNTTTTILSELEFAECINFPAFRPLFEKKNFDAIEQLSGDFNEDIKIIKSIEPALVEVSKDFCKFPKCQDRFIQSHIQSTIVACQEDLKNNNTLAQVIFAAFVFYSPLHDSVCFENKQDIFCWDEFVRNNISLPNFTSIEKLNNNNIVDKICTLCNRAIVNTFFNFIPTSFLAQVIISLKKVKEYKQLLAFVCGDDFVNGTIIDPKTGKQIPSTTSTYIPTSTSNSLPKNT
;
A
#
# COMPACT_ATOMS: atom_id res chain seq x y z
N MET A 1 -7.91 5.92 -0.17
CA MET A 1 -7.54 5.15 1.04
C MET A 1 -7.97 3.68 1.08
N LYS A 2 -8.94 3.18 0.29
CA LYS A 2 -9.34 1.76 0.35
C LYS A 2 -8.88 0.85 -0.82
N HIS A 3 -8.49 1.36 -1.97
CA HIS A 3 -7.66 0.61 -2.95
C HIS A 3 -6.23 0.47 -2.51
N PHE A 4 -5.83 1.56 -1.88
CA PHE A 4 -4.72 1.68 -0.99
C PHE A 4 -4.81 0.59 0.08
N LEU A 5 -5.98 0.40 0.72
CA LEU A 5 -6.25 -0.73 1.61
C LEU A 5 -6.24 -2.08 0.90
N VAL A 6 -6.73 -2.28 -0.33
CA VAL A 6 -6.72 -3.60 -1.02
C VAL A 6 -5.32 -4.02 -1.48
N THR A 7 -4.50 -3.07 -1.95
CA THR A 7 -3.10 -3.33 -2.30
C THR A 7 -2.26 -3.52 -1.04
N ILE A 8 -2.53 -2.72 0.02
CA ILE A 8 -1.98 -2.96 1.36
C ILE A 8 -2.53 -4.23 1.98
N LEU A 9 -3.77 -4.63 1.75
CA LEU A 9 -4.40 -5.85 2.25
C LEU A 9 -3.81 -7.04 1.53
N ALA A 10 -3.55 -6.93 0.22
CA ALA A 10 -2.80 -7.93 -0.53
C ALA A 10 -1.36 -8.05 0.01
N LEU A 11 -0.69 -6.92 0.32
CA LEU A 11 0.59 -6.93 1.03
C LEU A 11 0.44 -7.44 2.50
N ALA A 12 -0.71 -7.26 3.15
CA ALA A 12 -0.98 -7.64 4.54
C ALA A 12 -1.37 -9.11 4.67
N SER A 13 -2.05 -9.67 3.67
CA SER A 13 -2.45 -11.08 3.59
C SER A 13 -1.22 -11.98 3.46
N PHE A 14 -0.10 -11.45 2.99
CA PHE A 14 1.20 -12.09 3.08
C PHE A 14 1.91 -11.95 4.44
N ASN A 15 1.23 -11.44 5.48
CA ASN A 15 1.80 -11.11 6.79
C ASN A 15 2.98 -10.11 6.72
N PHE A 16 3.11 -9.28 5.68
CA PHE A 16 4.26 -8.36 5.56
C PHE A 16 4.13 -7.09 6.39
N LEU A 17 2.91 -6.60 6.65
CA LEU A 17 2.68 -5.35 7.38
C LEU A 17 2.69 -5.58 8.90
N GLN A 18 3.61 -4.89 9.55
CA GLN A 18 3.84 -4.82 11.00
C GLN A 18 3.89 -3.34 11.36
N ILE A 19 2.84 -2.78 11.96
CA ILE A 19 2.89 -1.36 12.34
C ILE A 19 3.36 -1.27 13.80
N PRO A 20 4.39 -0.47 14.11
CA PRO A 20 4.89 -0.32 15.47
C PRO A 20 3.80 0.27 16.37
N SER A 21 3.48 -0.41 17.48
CA SER A 21 2.55 0.07 18.50
C SER A 21 3.17 1.16 19.37
N THR A 22 4.50 1.21 19.48
CA THR A 22 5.27 2.17 20.27
C THR A 22 6.01 3.12 19.33
N GLY A 23 5.71 4.42 19.40
CA GLY A 23 6.25 5.41 18.44
C GLY A 23 7.77 5.32 18.32
N LEU A 24 8.27 5.10 17.08
CA LEU A 24 9.64 5.18 16.52
C LEU A 24 10.89 4.86 17.41
N GLN A 25 10.77 4.42 18.66
CA GLN A 25 11.88 4.11 19.55
C GLN A 25 12.12 2.60 19.68
N SER A 26 13.31 2.23 19.21
CA SER A 26 14.21 1.09 19.44
C SER A 26 13.74 -0.36 19.67
N ASP A 27 12.46 -0.68 19.87
CA ASP A 27 11.99 -2.07 19.73
C ASP A 27 10.46 -2.13 19.59
N PRO A 28 9.91 -2.31 18.38
CA PRO A 28 8.47 -2.34 18.18
C PRO A 28 7.90 -3.70 18.63
N GLU A 29 6.98 -3.66 19.59
CA GLU A 29 6.15 -4.82 19.90
C GLU A 29 5.23 -5.10 18.69
N ILE A 30 5.44 -6.26 18.06
CA ILE A 30 4.83 -6.60 16.77
C ILE A 30 3.36 -6.97 16.98
N THR A 31 2.45 -6.15 16.47
CA THR A 31 1.03 -6.53 16.38
C THR A 31 0.67 -6.83 14.91
N THR A 32 0.16 -8.04 14.65
CA THR A 32 -0.41 -8.40 13.35
C THR A 32 -1.67 -7.56 13.12
N LEU A 33 -1.77 -6.88 11.98
CA LEU A 33 -2.98 -6.12 11.59
C LEU A 33 -4.20 -7.04 11.60
N LYS A 34 -5.14 -6.80 12.52
CA LYS A 34 -6.49 -7.36 12.46
C LYS A 34 -7.42 -6.27 11.95
N PHE A 35 -7.98 -6.46 10.75
CA PHE A 35 -8.86 -5.47 10.16
C PHE A 35 -10.22 -5.46 10.87
N LYS A 36 -10.39 -4.52 11.80
CA LYS A 36 -11.70 -4.12 12.31
C LYS A 36 -11.85 -2.63 12.05
N LEU A 37 -12.58 -2.25 11.00
CA LEU A 37 -12.66 -0.86 10.55
C LEU A 37 -13.88 -0.21 11.21
N ASN A 38 -13.71 0.39 12.38
CA ASN A 38 -14.73 1.32 12.87
C ASN A 38 -14.39 2.74 12.36
N PRO A 39 -15.13 3.31 11.38
CA PRO A 39 -14.79 4.60 10.79
C PRO A 39 -14.92 5.77 11.76
N PHE A 40 -15.56 5.57 12.91
CA PHE A 40 -15.73 6.56 13.98
C PHE A 40 -14.75 6.38 15.14
N SER A 41 -13.72 5.56 14.99
CA SER A 41 -12.81 5.21 16.10
C SER A 41 -11.55 6.05 16.21
N LEU A 42 -11.30 6.98 15.28
CA LEU A 42 -10.14 7.87 15.37
C LEU A 42 -10.31 8.86 16.50
N SER A 43 -9.24 9.13 17.25
CA SER A 43 -9.17 10.28 18.13
C SER A 43 -9.48 11.57 17.35
N ARG A 44 -10.06 12.55 18.06
CA ARG A 44 -10.38 13.86 17.46
C ARG A 44 -9.14 14.54 16.88
N GLN A 45 -7.98 14.33 17.49
CA GLN A 45 -6.71 14.90 17.03
C GLN A 45 -6.26 14.26 15.70
N CYS A 46 -6.30 12.94 15.60
CA CYS A 46 -5.97 12.22 14.37
C CYS A 46 -6.92 12.58 13.22
N LEU A 47 -8.23 12.61 13.50
CA LEU A 47 -9.26 12.97 12.52
C LEU A 47 -9.08 14.40 12.01
N ASN A 48 -8.90 15.38 12.91
CA ASN A 48 -8.72 16.77 12.53
C ASN A 48 -7.48 16.97 11.67
N THR A 49 -6.34 16.40 12.09
CA THR A 49 -5.08 16.52 11.35
C THR A 49 -5.18 15.88 9.96
N THR A 50 -5.77 14.69 9.87
CA THR A 50 -6.02 14.02 8.58
C THR A 50 -6.91 14.89 7.70
N THR A 51 -8.00 15.43 8.23
CA THR A 51 -8.92 16.31 7.48
C THR A 51 -8.22 17.58 7.01
N THR A 52 -7.37 18.19 7.83
CA THR A 52 -6.57 19.36 7.46
C THR A 52 -5.66 19.05 6.28
N ILE A 53 -4.87 17.96 6.36
CA ILE A 53 -3.98 17.53 5.26
C ILE A 53 -4.77 17.29 3.97
N LEU A 54 -5.90 16.58 4.07
CA LEU A 54 -6.77 16.29 2.91
C LEU A 54 -7.41 17.55 2.30
N SER A 55 -7.45 18.66 3.04
CA SER A 55 -8.03 19.93 2.59
C SER A 55 -6.98 20.90 2.05
N GLU A 56 -5.69 20.56 2.08
CA GLU A 56 -4.64 21.40 1.53
C GLU A 56 -4.70 21.43 -0.01
N LEU A 57 -4.42 22.59 -0.60
CA LEU A 57 -4.52 22.79 -2.05
C LEU A 57 -3.62 21.83 -2.83
N GLU A 58 -2.37 21.65 -2.39
CA GLU A 58 -1.42 20.73 -3.02
C GLU A 58 -1.93 19.28 -2.99
N PHE A 59 -2.62 18.87 -1.91
CA PHE A 59 -3.25 17.54 -1.84
C PHE A 59 -4.42 17.43 -2.83
N ALA A 60 -5.27 18.46 -2.92
CA ALA A 60 -6.42 18.48 -3.82
C ALA A 60 -6.02 18.49 -5.31
N GLU A 61 -4.84 19.02 -5.64
CA GLU A 61 -4.27 19.03 -6.99
C GLU A 61 -3.80 17.65 -7.47
N CYS A 62 -3.48 16.73 -6.55
CA CYS A 62 -2.97 15.39 -6.86
C CYS A 62 -3.89 14.25 -6.43
N ILE A 63 -4.88 14.50 -5.57
CA ILE A 63 -5.82 13.49 -5.07
C ILE A 63 -7.23 14.06 -5.06
N ASN A 64 -8.08 13.51 -5.93
CA ASN A 64 -9.51 13.78 -5.92
C ASN A 64 -10.21 12.97 -4.83
N PHE A 65 -10.26 13.49 -3.61
CA PHE A 65 -10.91 12.79 -2.48
C PHE A 65 -12.38 12.39 -2.77
N PRO A 66 -13.21 13.23 -3.41
CA PRO A 66 -14.55 12.84 -3.87
C PRO A 66 -14.59 11.56 -4.70
N ALA A 67 -13.57 11.28 -5.52
CA ALA A 67 -13.50 10.05 -6.31
C ALA A 67 -13.42 8.78 -5.45
N PHE A 68 -13.01 8.88 -4.18
CA PHE A 68 -12.99 7.73 -3.28
C PHE A 68 -14.35 7.40 -2.68
N ARG A 69 -15.38 8.24 -2.89
CA ARG A 69 -16.73 8.06 -2.33
C ARG A 69 -17.33 6.67 -2.55
N PRO A 70 -17.25 6.04 -3.74
CA PRO A 70 -17.79 4.70 -3.96
C PRO A 70 -17.28 3.67 -2.94
N LEU A 71 -16.04 3.80 -2.46
CA LEU A 71 -15.47 2.88 -1.46
C LEU A 71 -15.94 3.11 -0.02
N PHE A 72 -16.50 4.29 0.24
CA PHE A 72 -17.08 4.63 1.52
C PHE A 72 -18.56 4.26 1.58
N GLU A 73 -19.14 3.73 0.49
CA GLU A 73 -20.44 3.09 0.54
C GLU A 73 -20.41 1.91 1.51
N LYS A 74 -21.42 1.83 2.37
CA LYS A 74 -21.53 0.82 3.42
C LYS A 74 -21.34 -0.61 2.89
N LYS A 75 -21.95 -0.95 1.75
CA LYS A 75 -21.82 -2.29 1.14
C LYS A 75 -20.36 -2.68 0.86
N ASN A 76 -19.56 -1.75 0.36
CA ASN A 76 -18.15 -2.00 0.02
C ASN A 76 -17.31 -2.04 1.29
N PHE A 77 -17.70 -1.25 2.29
CA PHE A 77 -17.06 -1.28 3.60
C PHE A 77 -17.29 -2.60 4.33
N ASP A 78 -18.55 -3.03 4.43
CA ASP A 78 -18.95 -4.29 5.06
C ASP A 78 -18.31 -5.49 4.35
N ALA A 79 -18.17 -5.45 3.02
CA ALA A 79 -17.48 -6.48 2.24
C ALA A 79 -15.99 -6.54 2.60
N ILE A 80 -15.31 -5.40 2.68
CA ILE A 80 -13.88 -5.34 3.05
C ILE A 80 -13.64 -5.89 4.47
N GLU A 81 -14.56 -5.64 5.42
CA GLU A 81 -14.44 -6.18 6.78
C GLU A 81 -14.56 -7.71 6.85
N GLN A 82 -15.14 -8.34 5.81
CA GLN A 82 -15.26 -9.80 5.73
C GLN A 82 -14.00 -10.46 5.19
N LEU A 83 -12.98 -9.71 4.77
CA LEU A 83 -11.71 -10.29 4.34
C LEU A 83 -11.09 -11.07 5.49
N SER A 84 -11.00 -12.38 5.33
CA SER A 84 -10.66 -13.33 6.38
C SER A 84 -9.23 -13.86 6.24
N GLY A 85 -8.60 -13.64 5.09
CA GLY A 85 -7.37 -14.31 4.67
C GLY A 85 -7.63 -15.67 4.02
N ASP A 86 -8.89 -16.13 3.93
CA ASP A 86 -9.25 -17.28 3.10
C ASP A 86 -9.33 -16.85 1.64
N PHE A 87 -8.46 -17.42 0.82
CA PHE A 87 -8.34 -17.09 -0.60
C PHE A 87 -9.67 -17.18 -1.38
N ASN A 88 -10.45 -18.24 -1.17
CA ASN A 88 -11.64 -18.49 -1.98
C ASN A 88 -12.79 -17.56 -1.59
N GLU A 89 -12.85 -17.16 -0.32
CA GLU A 89 -13.79 -16.16 0.17
C GLU A 89 -13.36 -14.75 -0.22
N ASP A 90 -12.09 -14.41 -0.01
CA ASP A 90 -11.54 -13.08 -0.27
C ASP A 90 -11.65 -12.72 -1.76
N ILE A 91 -11.43 -13.65 -2.69
CA ILE A 91 -11.63 -13.39 -4.13
C ILE A 91 -13.07 -13.01 -4.46
N LYS A 92 -14.06 -13.65 -3.82
CA LYS A 92 -15.48 -13.33 -4.08
C LYS A 92 -15.80 -11.94 -3.57
N ILE A 93 -15.29 -11.59 -2.40
CA ILE A 93 -15.40 -10.26 -1.81
C ILE A 93 -14.76 -9.22 -2.72
N ILE A 94 -13.53 -9.45 -3.19
CA ILE A 94 -12.81 -8.53 -4.09
C ILE A 94 -13.59 -8.31 -5.38
N LYS A 95 -14.08 -9.39 -6.01
CA LYS A 95 -14.92 -9.29 -7.21
C LYS A 95 -16.19 -8.45 -6.98
N SER A 96 -16.77 -8.51 -5.78
CA SER A 96 -17.95 -7.70 -5.45
C SER A 96 -17.67 -6.20 -5.38
N ILE A 97 -16.43 -5.80 -5.02
CA ILE A 97 -16.01 -4.40 -4.91
C ILE A 97 -15.20 -3.91 -6.12
N GLU A 98 -14.82 -4.81 -7.04
CA GLU A 98 -14.02 -4.55 -8.24
C GLU A 98 -14.54 -3.36 -9.08
N PRO A 99 -15.85 -3.18 -9.33
CA PRO A 99 -16.32 -2.02 -10.09
C PRO A 99 -15.99 -0.68 -9.41
N ALA A 100 -16.19 -0.59 -8.09
CA ALA A 100 -15.78 0.57 -7.31
C ALA A 100 -14.24 0.70 -7.31
N LEU A 101 -13.54 -0.44 -7.37
CA LEU A 101 -12.08 -0.42 -7.45
C LEU A 101 -11.59 0.16 -8.80
N VAL A 102 -12.22 -0.21 -9.90
CA VAL A 102 -11.86 0.31 -11.22
C VAL A 102 -12.17 1.80 -11.34
N GLU A 103 -13.33 2.26 -10.88
CA GLU A 103 -13.75 3.67 -10.98
C GLU A 103 -12.76 4.62 -10.28
N VAL A 104 -12.46 4.34 -9.01
CA VAL A 104 -11.51 5.15 -8.26
C VAL A 104 -10.09 5.03 -8.81
N SER A 105 -9.68 3.89 -9.38
CA SER A 105 -8.35 3.79 -10.01
C SER A 105 -8.26 4.71 -11.22
N LYS A 106 -9.30 4.71 -12.08
CA LYS A 106 -9.38 5.64 -13.21
C LYS A 106 -9.30 7.09 -12.77
N ASP A 107 -10.01 7.45 -11.70
CA ASP A 107 -9.98 8.82 -11.22
C ASP A 107 -8.67 9.17 -10.53
N PHE A 108 -8.12 8.29 -9.71
CA PHE A 108 -6.85 8.50 -9.03
C PHE A 108 -5.70 8.70 -10.02
N CYS A 109 -5.66 7.91 -11.10
CA CYS A 109 -4.60 7.95 -12.10
C CYS A 109 -4.75 9.08 -13.14
N LYS A 110 -5.86 9.83 -13.12
CA LYS A 110 -6.02 11.06 -13.92
C LYS A 110 -5.27 12.25 -13.33
N PHE A 111 -5.02 12.24 -12.02
CA PHE A 111 -4.35 13.33 -11.33
C PHE A 111 -2.84 13.12 -11.35
N PRO A 112 -2.05 14.20 -11.39
CA PRO A 112 -0.62 14.08 -11.21
C PRO A 112 -0.32 13.48 -9.83
N LYS A 113 0.71 12.64 -9.74
CA LYS A 113 1.21 12.14 -8.47
C LYS A 113 1.60 13.30 -7.55
N CYS A 114 1.20 13.25 -6.28
CA CYS A 114 1.63 14.24 -5.29
C CYS A 114 3.16 14.20 -5.17
N GLN A 115 3.76 15.35 -4.91
CA GLN A 115 5.20 15.41 -4.71
C GLN A 115 5.57 14.62 -3.45
N ASP A 116 6.59 13.75 -3.55
CA ASP A 116 7.02 12.93 -2.43
C ASP A 116 7.36 13.81 -1.22
N ARG A 117 8.02 14.96 -1.42
CA ARG A 117 8.37 15.89 -0.35
C ARG A 117 7.15 16.39 0.45
N PHE A 118 6.02 16.62 -0.22
CA PHE A 118 4.80 17.11 0.39
C PHE A 118 4.15 16.01 1.25
N ILE A 119 4.06 14.81 0.71
CA ILE A 119 3.56 13.64 1.45
C ILE A 119 4.45 13.37 2.67
N GLN A 120 5.78 13.41 2.50
CA GLN A 120 6.73 13.17 3.58
C GLN A 120 6.64 14.22 4.69
N SER A 121 6.42 15.50 4.36
CA SER A 121 6.23 16.54 5.39
C SER A 121 5.02 16.29 6.29
N HIS A 122 4.00 15.61 5.77
CA HIS A 122 2.77 15.32 6.52
C HIS A 122 2.83 14.03 7.34
N ILE A 123 3.72 13.09 7.01
CA ILE A 123 3.83 11.83 7.74
C ILE A 123 4.11 12.08 9.23
N GLN A 124 5.02 12.99 9.57
CA GLN A 124 5.35 13.26 10.98
C GLN A 124 4.15 13.88 11.73
N SER A 125 3.42 14.80 11.08
CA SER A 125 2.19 15.38 11.61
C SER A 125 1.15 14.31 11.87
N THR A 126 0.97 13.36 10.94
CA THR A 126 0.08 12.20 11.10
C THR A 126 0.53 11.29 12.25
N ILE A 127 1.83 10.95 12.36
CA ILE A 127 2.35 10.12 13.44
C ILE A 127 2.03 10.75 14.81
N VAL A 128 2.32 12.04 14.98
CA VAL A 128 2.11 12.75 16.24
C VAL A 128 0.62 12.83 16.56
N ALA A 129 -0.21 13.20 15.59
CA ALA A 129 -1.64 13.37 15.79
C ALA A 129 -2.40 12.05 16.03
N CYS A 130 -1.93 10.96 15.43
CA CYS A 130 -2.55 9.64 15.52
C CYS A 130 -1.81 8.71 16.49
N GLN A 131 -0.89 9.21 17.32
CA GLN A 131 -0.05 8.37 18.17
C GLN A 131 -0.87 7.50 19.14
N GLU A 132 -1.94 8.04 19.72
CA GLU A 132 -2.83 7.29 20.61
C GLU A 132 -3.58 6.19 19.85
N ASP A 133 -4.12 6.52 18.68
CA ASP A 133 -4.83 5.55 17.83
C ASP A 133 -3.89 4.42 17.35
N LEU A 134 -2.66 4.76 16.97
CA LEU A 134 -1.63 3.79 16.57
C LEU A 134 -1.23 2.88 17.75
N LYS A 135 -1.03 3.46 18.95
CA LYS A 135 -0.77 2.69 20.20
C LYS A 135 -1.90 1.73 20.54
N ASN A 136 -3.13 2.15 20.32
CA ASN A 136 -4.32 1.36 20.58
C ASN A 136 -4.66 0.39 19.43
N ASN A 137 -3.74 0.17 18.48
CA ASN A 137 -3.93 -0.71 17.32
C ASN A 137 -5.21 -0.39 16.52
N ASN A 138 -5.53 0.91 16.39
CA ASN A 138 -6.65 1.34 15.57
C ASN A 138 -6.36 1.05 14.09
N THR A 139 -7.12 0.12 13.51
CA THR A 139 -6.98 -0.28 12.10
C THR A 139 -7.02 0.92 11.14
N LEU A 140 -7.93 1.87 11.34
CA LEU A 140 -8.07 3.00 10.43
C LEU A 140 -6.87 3.93 10.51
N ALA A 141 -6.35 4.21 11.71
CA ALA A 141 -5.13 5.03 11.87
C ALA A 141 -3.91 4.34 11.26
N GLN A 142 -3.79 3.03 11.45
CA GLN A 142 -2.76 2.19 10.85
C GLN A 142 -2.78 2.27 9.31
N VAL A 143 -3.97 2.22 8.72
CA VAL A 143 -4.19 2.35 7.29
C VAL A 143 -3.88 3.75 6.79
N ILE A 144 -4.33 4.79 7.50
CA ILE A 144 -4.02 6.19 7.17
C ILE A 144 -2.52 6.44 7.26
N PHE A 145 -1.81 5.80 8.19
CA PHE A 145 -0.37 5.94 8.32
C PHE A 145 0.38 5.22 7.19
N ALA A 146 0.07 3.94 6.96
CA ALA A 146 0.62 3.19 5.85
C ALA A 146 0.33 3.90 4.52
N ALA A 147 -0.89 4.44 4.39
CA ALA A 147 -1.27 5.70 3.73
C ALA A 147 -0.19 6.51 3.02
N PHE A 148 0.28 7.44 3.83
CA PHE A 148 1.26 8.41 3.46
C PHE A 148 2.63 7.75 3.25
N VAL A 149 2.99 6.73 4.05
CA VAL A 149 4.30 6.08 3.92
C VAL A 149 4.48 5.40 2.57
N PHE A 150 3.47 4.67 2.08
CA PHE A 150 3.53 3.94 0.82
C PHE A 150 2.84 4.68 -0.33
N TYR A 151 2.47 5.96 -0.17
CA TYR A 151 1.77 6.72 -1.21
C TYR A 151 2.45 6.60 -2.57
N SER A 152 3.76 6.85 -2.62
CA SER A 152 4.54 6.90 -3.85
C SER A 152 4.52 5.56 -4.62
N PRO A 153 4.93 4.42 -4.04
CA PRO A 153 4.84 3.13 -4.73
C PRO A 153 3.40 2.67 -4.97
N LEU A 154 2.43 3.07 -4.14
CA LEU A 154 1.02 2.72 -4.35
C LEU A 154 0.40 3.48 -5.50
N HIS A 155 0.72 4.75 -5.66
CA HIS A 155 0.32 5.53 -6.83
C HIS A 155 0.80 4.86 -8.11
N ASP A 156 2.10 4.59 -8.19
CA ASP A 156 2.69 3.97 -9.38
C ASP A 156 2.07 2.59 -9.65
N SER A 157 1.89 1.76 -8.62
CA SER A 157 1.35 0.40 -8.75
C SER A 157 -0.13 0.37 -9.15
N VAL A 158 -0.97 1.25 -8.60
CA VAL A 158 -2.40 1.32 -8.92
C VAL A 158 -2.61 1.81 -10.36
N CYS A 159 -1.70 2.64 -10.86
CA CYS A 159 -1.80 3.24 -12.19
C CYS A 159 -1.12 2.44 -13.31
N PHE A 160 -0.47 1.32 -13.00
CA PHE A 160 -0.05 0.40 -14.04
C PHE A 160 -1.27 -0.26 -14.70
N GLU A 161 -1.29 -0.23 -16.02
CA GLU A 161 -2.24 -0.94 -16.87
C GLU A 161 -1.48 -1.93 -17.76
N ASN A 162 -2.11 -3.03 -18.12
CA ASN A 162 -1.58 -3.92 -19.13
C ASN A 162 -1.94 -3.46 -20.56
N LYS A 163 -1.54 -4.25 -21.56
CA LYS A 163 -1.83 -3.99 -22.98
C LYS A 163 -3.33 -3.96 -23.33
N GLN A 164 -4.19 -4.45 -22.45
CA GLN A 164 -5.63 -4.50 -22.61
C GLN A 164 -6.35 -3.38 -21.83
N ASP A 165 -5.62 -2.37 -21.34
CA ASP A 165 -6.16 -1.28 -20.51
C ASP A 165 -6.82 -1.77 -19.21
N ILE A 166 -6.38 -2.94 -18.70
CA ILE A 166 -6.80 -3.48 -17.41
C ILE A 166 -5.74 -3.11 -16.36
N PHE A 167 -6.18 -2.58 -15.23
CA PHE A 167 -5.28 -2.23 -14.13
C PHE A 167 -4.54 -3.47 -13.59
N CYS A 168 -3.23 -3.34 -13.42
CA CYS A 168 -2.36 -4.41 -12.96
C CYS A 168 -2.61 -4.84 -11.52
N TRP A 169 -3.16 -3.97 -10.66
CA TRP A 169 -3.50 -4.36 -9.29
C TRP A 169 -4.53 -5.50 -9.27
N ASP A 170 -5.41 -5.57 -10.28
CA ASP A 170 -6.46 -6.56 -10.36
C ASP A 170 -5.89 -7.95 -10.67
N GLU A 171 -5.00 -8.01 -11.65
CA GLU A 171 -4.20 -9.20 -11.93
C GLU A 171 -3.34 -9.60 -10.72
N PHE A 172 -2.67 -8.63 -10.10
CA PHE A 172 -1.84 -8.85 -8.93
C PHE A 172 -2.63 -9.48 -7.79
N VAL A 173 -3.79 -8.92 -7.44
CA VAL A 173 -4.65 -9.43 -6.37
C VAL A 173 -5.13 -10.84 -6.67
N ARG A 174 -5.59 -11.12 -7.91
CA ARG A 174 -6.07 -12.46 -8.29
C ARG A 174 -4.96 -13.51 -8.27
N ASN A 175 -3.74 -13.14 -8.67
CA ASN A 175 -2.64 -14.09 -8.84
C ASN A 175 -1.78 -14.25 -7.58
N ASN A 176 -1.61 -13.20 -6.78
CA ASN A 176 -0.71 -13.22 -5.62
C ASN A 176 -1.39 -13.71 -4.35
N ILE A 177 -2.68 -13.47 -4.12
CA ILE A 177 -3.38 -14.08 -2.96
C ILE A 177 -3.38 -15.64 -3.07
N SER A 178 -3.13 -16.19 -4.27
CA SER A 178 -3.03 -17.64 -4.51
C SER A 178 -1.64 -18.25 -4.24
N LEU A 179 -0.64 -17.44 -3.90
CA LEU A 179 0.71 -17.94 -3.60
C LEU A 179 0.68 -18.70 -2.27
N PRO A 180 1.01 -20.01 -2.26
CA PRO A 180 1.06 -20.74 -1.01
C PRO A 180 2.29 -20.30 -0.20
N ASN A 181 2.26 -20.55 1.11
CA ASN A 181 3.40 -20.25 1.99
C ASN A 181 4.69 -20.92 1.47
N PHE A 182 5.84 -20.30 1.72
CA PHE A 182 7.18 -20.72 1.28
C PHE A 182 7.44 -22.24 1.39
N THR A 183 6.95 -22.86 2.46
CA THR A 183 7.08 -24.29 2.75
C THR A 183 6.35 -25.22 1.78
N SER A 184 5.44 -24.69 0.96
CA SER A 184 4.65 -25.44 -0.01
C SER A 184 5.15 -25.29 -1.45
N ILE A 185 6.12 -24.40 -1.69
CA ILE A 185 6.56 -24.00 -3.04
C ILE A 185 7.54 -25.00 -3.66
N GLU A 186 8.26 -25.79 -2.85
CA GLU A 186 9.08 -26.92 -3.36
C GLU A 186 8.26 -27.95 -4.18
N LYS A 187 6.93 -27.94 -4.04
CA LYS A 187 6.03 -28.83 -4.79
C LYS A 187 5.43 -28.18 -6.05
N LEU A 188 5.76 -26.91 -6.33
CA LEU A 188 5.18 -26.15 -7.43
C LEU A 188 6.04 -26.21 -8.69
N ASN A 189 6.24 -27.41 -9.23
CA ASN A 189 6.76 -27.57 -10.60
C ASN A 189 5.62 -27.52 -11.64
N ASN A 190 4.62 -26.67 -11.39
CA ASN A 190 3.36 -26.64 -12.12
C ASN A 190 3.33 -25.37 -12.99
N ASN A 191 3.57 -25.51 -14.29
CA ASN A 191 3.70 -24.39 -15.26
C ASN A 191 2.56 -23.35 -15.16
N ASN A 192 1.34 -23.78 -14.80
CA ASN A 192 0.17 -22.92 -14.63
C ASN A 192 0.28 -21.85 -13.54
N ILE A 193 1.22 -21.99 -12.58
CA ILE A 193 1.44 -21.03 -11.50
C ILE A 193 2.48 -19.99 -11.92
N VAL A 194 3.54 -20.42 -12.59
CA VAL A 194 4.58 -19.53 -13.14
C VAL A 194 3.93 -18.50 -14.08
N ASP A 195 3.08 -18.93 -15.01
CA ASP A 195 2.43 -18.02 -15.98
C ASP A 195 1.50 -16.99 -15.32
N LYS A 196 0.95 -17.29 -14.14
CA LYS A 196 0.08 -16.36 -13.39
C LYS A 196 0.86 -15.34 -12.57
N ILE A 197 2.00 -15.74 -12.00
CA ILE A 197 2.76 -14.88 -11.09
C ILE A 197 3.82 -14.08 -11.85
N CYS A 198 4.44 -14.67 -12.87
CA CYS A 198 5.59 -14.10 -13.56
C CYS A 198 5.19 -13.18 -14.72
N THR A 199 4.21 -12.32 -14.50
CA THR A 199 3.68 -11.38 -15.50
C THR A 199 4.36 -10.02 -15.42
N LEU A 200 4.22 -9.21 -16.48
CA LEU A 200 4.74 -7.83 -16.48
C LEU A 200 4.07 -6.96 -15.40
N CYS A 201 2.77 -7.14 -15.17
CA CYS A 201 2.04 -6.43 -14.12
C CYS A 201 2.62 -6.72 -12.74
N ASN A 202 2.77 -8.00 -12.40
CA ASN A 202 3.33 -8.39 -11.12
C ASN A 202 4.78 -7.91 -10.99
N ARG A 203 5.59 -8.07 -12.04
CA ARG A 203 6.98 -7.58 -12.08
C ARG A 203 7.07 -6.08 -11.77
N ALA A 204 6.21 -5.28 -12.40
CA ALA A 204 6.19 -3.84 -12.20
C ALA A 204 5.87 -3.49 -10.75
N ILE A 205 4.79 -4.06 -10.20
CA ILE A 205 4.37 -3.81 -8.82
C ILE A 205 5.44 -4.25 -7.82
N VAL A 206 5.94 -5.49 -7.90
CA VAL A 206 6.92 -5.99 -6.92
C VAL A 206 8.22 -5.21 -6.95
N ASN A 207 8.74 -4.86 -8.13
CA ASN A 207 9.97 -4.06 -8.23
C ASN A 207 9.75 -2.62 -7.75
N THR A 208 8.58 -2.03 -7.95
CA THR A 208 8.23 -0.73 -7.35
C THR A 208 8.35 -0.77 -5.83
N PHE A 209 7.81 -1.80 -5.17
CA PHE A 209 7.93 -1.93 -3.71
C PHE A 209 9.34 -2.34 -3.26
N PHE A 210 10.00 -3.26 -3.95
CA PHE A 210 11.36 -3.70 -3.62
C PHE A 210 12.41 -2.60 -3.77
N ASN A 211 12.20 -1.66 -4.68
CA ASN A 211 13.03 -0.47 -4.80
C ASN A 211 12.73 0.53 -3.69
N PHE A 212 11.45 0.69 -3.32
CA PHE A 212 11.02 1.69 -2.35
C PHE A 212 11.40 1.33 -0.90
N ILE A 213 11.08 0.11 -0.43
CA ILE A 213 11.20 -0.25 0.99
C ILE A 213 12.63 -0.03 1.55
N PRO A 214 13.72 -0.43 0.86
CA PRO A 214 15.07 -0.21 1.37
C PRO A 214 15.47 1.27 1.51
N THR A 215 14.75 2.18 0.84
CA THR A 215 15.05 3.63 0.86
C THR A 215 14.25 4.42 1.89
N SER A 216 13.21 3.82 2.50
CA SER A 216 12.32 4.48 3.46
C SER A 216 12.39 3.83 4.82
N PHE A 217 12.92 4.54 5.83
CA PHE A 217 12.99 4.06 7.21
C PHE A 217 11.60 3.67 7.73
N LEU A 218 10.60 4.50 7.49
CA LEU A 218 9.22 4.22 7.90
C LEU A 218 8.65 2.99 7.21
N ALA A 219 8.97 2.78 5.92
CA ALA A 219 8.56 1.57 5.23
C ALA A 219 9.20 0.31 5.80
N GLN A 220 10.47 0.38 6.25
CA GLN A 220 11.17 -0.74 6.89
C GLN A 220 10.62 -1.06 8.28
N VAL A 221 10.17 -0.02 8.98
CA VAL A 221 9.48 -0.17 10.26
C VAL A 221 8.11 -0.82 10.06
N ILE A 222 7.40 -0.47 8.98
CA ILE A 222 6.10 -1.07 8.66
C ILE A 222 6.25 -2.48 8.05
N ILE A 223 7.30 -2.72 7.26
CA ILE A 223 7.52 -3.99 6.56
C ILE A 223 8.93 -4.48 6.85
N SER A 224 9.03 -5.63 7.53
CA SER A 224 10.32 -6.25 7.83
C SER A 224 11.15 -6.49 6.57
N LEU A 225 12.37 -5.91 6.53
CA LEU A 225 13.34 -6.15 5.45
C LEU A 225 13.69 -7.63 5.28
N LYS A 226 13.67 -8.42 6.35
CA LYS A 226 13.89 -9.87 6.28
C LYS A 226 12.83 -10.53 5.42
N LYS A 227 11.55 -10.22 5.69
CA LYS A 227 10.42 -10.76 4.93
C LYS A 227 10.43 -10.29 3.46
N VAL A 228 10.84 -9.05 3.20
CA VAL A 228 11.02 -8.54 1.83
C VAL A 228 12.10 -9.33 1.08
N LYS A 229 13.23 -9.61 1.74
CA LYS A 229 14.31 -10.43 1.14
C LYS A 229 13.85 -11.85 0.86
N GLU A 230 13.16 -12.48 1.79
CA GLU A 230 12.58 -13.81 1.62
C GLU A 230 11.63 -13.83 0.42
N TYR A 231 10.69 -12.88 0.35
CA TYR A 231 9.75 -12.78 -0.77
C TYR A 231 10.44 -12.50 -2.11
N LYS A 232 11.47 -11.66 -2.11
CA LYS A 232 12.29 -11.40 -3.29
C LYS A 232 13.00 -12.67 -3.78
N GLN A 233 13.58 -13.45 -2.88
CA GLN A 233 14.20 -14.75 -3.20
C GLN A 233 13.18 -15.75 -3.73
N LEU A 234 11.96 -15.73 -3.21
CA LEU A 234 10.88 -16.59 -3.69
C LEU A 234 10.52 -16.30 -5.14
N LEU A 235 10.29 -15.02 -5.45
CA LEU A 235 9.95 -14.59 -6.78
C LEU A 235 11.12 -14.81 -7.75
N ALA A 236 12.37 -14.65 -7.31
CA ALA A 236 13.55 -15.04 -8.09
C ALA A 236 13.56 -16.54 -8.40
N PHE A 237 13.24 -17.38 -7.42
CA PHE A 237 13.18 -18.84 -7.61
C PHE A 237 12.07 -19.25 -8.60
N VAL A 238 10.89 -18.63 -8.51
CA VAL A 238 9.72 -18.97 -9.35
C VAL A 238 9.79 -18.34 -10.74
N CYS A 239 10.27 -17.09 -10.85
CA CYS A 239 10.20 -16.28 -12.07
C CYS A 239 11.57 -15.95 -12.69
N GLY A 240 12.67 -16.36 -12.06
CA GLY A 240 14.04 -16.02 -12.44
C GLY A 240 14.53 -14.70 -11.82
N ASP A 241 15.85 -14.56 -11.67
CA ASP A 241 16.49 -13.38 -11.06
C ASP A 241 16.17 -12.07 -11.81
N ASP A 242 16.02 -12.14 -13.14
CA ASP A 242 15.64 -11.00 -13.97
C ASP A 242 14.28 -10.42 -13.57
N PHE A 243 13.37 -11.23 -13.02
CA PHE A 243 12.07 -10.76 -12.57
C PHE A 243 12.19 -9.76 -11.41
N VAL A 244 13.11 -9.98 -10.46
CA VAL A 244 13.26 -9.16 -9.25
C VAL A 244 14.51 -8.26 -9.27
N ASN A 245 15.00 -7.93 -10.46
CA ASN A 245 16.24 -7.16 -10.63
C ASN A 245 16.10 -5.65 -10.31
N GLY A 246 14.93 -5.19 -9.83
CA GLY A 246 14.66 -3.78 -9.54
C GLY A 246 14.34 -2.93 -10.77
N THR A 247 14.32 -3.51 -11.97
CA THR A 247 13.86 -2.80 -13.17
C THR A 247 12.34 -2.76 -13.18
N ILE A 248 11.78 -1.55 -13.22
CA ILE A 248 10.34 -1.34 -13.39
C ILE A 248 10.07 -1.26 -14.89
N ILE A 249 9.19 -2.13 -15.38
CA ILE A 249 8.76 -2.17 -16.78
C ILE A 249 7.30 -1.75 -16.81
N ASP A 250 6.96 -0.80 -17.67
CA ASP A 250 5.57 -0.44 -17.98
C ASP A 250 4.84 -1.66 -18.57
N PRO A 251 3.83 -2.23 -17.90
CA PRO A 251 3.14 -3.41 -18.40
C PRO A 251 2.36 -3.17 -19.69
N LYS A 252 2.01 -1.91 -20.00
CA LYS A 252 1.30 -1.51 -21.21
C LYS A 252 2.23 -1.46 -22.41
N THR A 253 3.39 -0.85 -22.25
CA THR A 253 4.32 -0.59 -23.36
C THR A 253 5.49 -1.57 -23.43
N GLY A 254 5.79 -2.29 -22.35
CA GLY A 254 6.97 -3.13 -22.20
C GLY A 254 8.28 -2.34 -22.07
N LYS A 255 8.22 -1.02 -21.90
CA LYS A 255 9.39 -0.15 -21.79
C LYS A 255 9.81 0.01 -20.33
N GLN A 256 11.10 0.21 -20.10
CA GLN A 256 11.61 0.53 -18.77
C GLN A 256 11.14 1.92 -18.33
N ILE A 257 10.67 2.01 -17.08
CA ILE A 257 10.32 3.25 -16.41
C ILE A 257 11.51 3.62 -15.49
N PRO A 258 11.93 4.90 -15.44
CA PRO A 258 12.89 5.34 -14.45
C PRO A 258 12.42 4.99 -13.03
N SER A 259 13.27 4.37 -12.24
CA SER A 259 12.97 4.11 -10.83
C SER A 259 12.90 5.44 -10.08
N THR A 260 11.71 5.82 -9.62
CA THR A 260 11.50 6.99 -8.77
C THR A 260 12.15 6.71 -7.42
N THR A 261 13.36 7.23 -7.23
CA THR A 261 14.05 7.13 -5.93
C THR A 261 13.43 8.17 -5.00
N SER A 262 12.45 7.75 -4.19
CA SER A 262 11.89 8.61 -3.13
C SER A 262 13.02 8.93 -2.14
N THR A 263 13.57 10.13 -2.23
CA THR A 263 14.60 10.56 -1.29
C THR A 263 13.91 10.97 0.01
N TYR A 264 13.92 10.10 1.03
CA TYR A 264 13.52 10.50 2.36
C TYR A 264 14.50 11.57 2.85
N ILE A 265 14.04 12.81 2.95
CA ILE A 265 14.78 13.88 3.61
C ILE A 265 14.31 13.88 5.06
N PRO A 266 15.14 13.48 6.03
CA PRO A 266 14.78 13.65 7.43
C PRO A 266 14.60 15.15 7.70
N THR A 267 13.35 15.58 7.86
CA THR A 267 13.06 16.93 8.32
C THR A 267 13.44 16.99 9.79
N SER A 268 14.58 17.60 10.10
CA SER A 268 14.86 18.09 11.45
C SER A 268 13.84 19.18 11.76
N THR A 269 12.72 18.82 12.39
CA THR A 269 11.73 19.79 12.84
C THR A 269 12.33 20.63 13.96
N SER A 270 12.77 21.86 13.64
CA SER A 270 12.83 22.91 14.64
C SER A 270 11.39 23.28 14.98
N ASN A 271 10.89 22.78 16.12
CA ASN A 271 9.60 23.16 16.65
C ASN A 271 9.59 24.64 17.02
N SER A 272 9.28 25.52 16.07
CA SER A 272 8.76 26.85 16.36
C SER A 272 7.30 26.88 15.93
N LEU A 273 6.40 26.50 16.85
CA LEU A 273 5.00 26.86 16.72
C LEU A 273 4.91 28.39 16.57
N PRO A 274 4.08 28.92 15.65
CA PRO A 274 3.77 30.33 15.65
C PRO A 274 3.10 30.68 16.98
N LYS A 275 3.68 31.63 17.72
CA LYS A 275 3.00 32.27 18.84
C LYS A 275 1.80 33.00 18.26
N ASN A 276 0.59 32.60 18.65
CA ASN A 276 -0.61 33.39 18.42
C ASN A 276 -0.43 34.77 19.06
N THR A 277 -0.43 35.81 18.23
CA THR A 277 -0.69 37.21 18.61
C THR A 277 -2.18 37.48 18.65
#